data_AF-A0A2V9RNT8-F1
#
_entry.id   AF-A0A2V9RNT8-F1
#
_cell.length_a   1.000
_cell.length_b   1.000
_cell.length_c   1.000
_cell.angle_alpha   90.00
_cell.angle_beta   90.00
_cell.angle_gamma   90.00
#
_symmetry.space_group_name_H-M   'P 1'
#
loop_
_entity.id
_entity.type
_entity.pdbx_description
1 polymer ?
#
loop_
_entity_poly.entity_id
_entity_poly.type
_entity_poly.pdbx_seq_one_letter_code
_entity_poly.pdbx_strand_id
1 'polypeptide(L)'
;DLCARKVRPAVIRESLQAMQKQVAGMENPLVEAGSFTTGHRVAFRHQGKLVEPIAGQFMFDFSPLEKVVMSSPISTPRPESPSSDVNELFARGIALEEDPNTQAHAIAVYQKVLELDPAHAAAHINLGTLYYNRQEYPLAEKHYRQAIEVDQRYALAYFDLGNVLDETGRVPEAIQTYNTALQLAPTYADAHYNLALAYEKIKEPRKALRHWRAYVKLDTTGPWAVHARNQIQHILQADGLKMVYSAGRN
;
A
#
# COMPACT_ATOMS: atom_id res chain seq x y z
N ASP A 1 -45.13 -27.01 21.84
CA ASP A 1 -44.24 -27.53 20.79
C ASP A 1 -43.82 -26.48 19.78
N LEU A 2 -42.67 -25.86 20.00
CA LEU A 2 -41.86 -25.24 18.95
C LEU A 2 -40.39 -25.47 19.31
N CYS A 3 -39.91 -26.68 19.00
CA CYS A 3 -38.48 -27.00 19.01
C CYS A 3 -37.77 -26.06 18.01
N ALA A 4 -37.08 -25.06 18.52
CA ALA A 4 -36.15 -24.24 17.75
C ALA A 4 -35.06 -25.14 17.16
N ARG A 5 -35.19 -25.49 15.88
CA ARG A 5 -34.13 -26.16 15.11
C ARG A 5 -32.90 -25.25 15.13
N LYS A 6 -31.86 -25.65 15.87
CA LYS A 6 -30.56 -24.98 15.88
C LYS A 6 -30.00 -24.96 14.46
N VAL A 7 -30.00 -23.77 13.84
CA VAL A 7 -29.37 -23.55 12.54
C VAL A 7 -27.86 -23.76 12.70
N ARG A 8 -27.27 -24.60 11.86
CA ARG A 8 -25.82 -24.90 11.93
C ARG A 8 -25.03 -23.66 11.50
N PRO A 9 -23.96 -23.26 12.21
CA PRO A 9 -23.14 -22.09 11.85
C PRO A 9 -22.58 -22.12 10.42
N ALA A 10 -22.40 -23.32 9.84
CA ALA A 10 -21.99 -23.49 8.45
C ALA A 10 -23.03 -22.92 7.46
N VAL A 11 -24.33 -23.13 7.72
CA VAL A 11 -25.44 -22.65 6.88
C VAL A 11 -25.54 -21.12 6.94
N ILE A 12 -25.28 -20.54 8.11
CA ILE A 12 -25.21 -19.08 8.29
C ILE A 12 -24.06 -18.50 7.47
N ARG A 13 -22.89 -19.16 7.46
CA ARG A 13 -21.72 -18.71 6.67
C ARG A 13 -21.93 -18.86 5.17
N GLU A 14 -22.53 -19.95 4.72
CA GLU A 14 -22.88 -20.14 3.30
C GLU A 14 -23.88 -19.09 2.83
N SER A 15 -24.89 -18.76 3.67
CA SER A 15 -25.88 -17.73 3.36
C SER A 15 -25.26 -16.33 3.30
N LEU A 16 -24.30 -16.03 4.20
CA LEU A 16 -23.55 -14.76 4.19
C LEU A 16 -22.63 -14.66 2.96
N GLN A 17 -21.95 -15.74 2.57
CA GLN A 17 -21.14 -15.76 1.36
C GLN A 17 -21.98 -15.64 0.08
N ALA A 18 -23.16 -16.25 0.05
CA ALA A 18 -24.10 -16.11 -1.06
C ALA A 18 -24.60 -14.67 -1.19
N MET A 19 -24.98 -14.02 -0.07
CA MET A 19 -25.30 -12.59 -0.05
C MET A 19 -24.12 -11.75 -0.52
N GLN A 20 -22.92 -11.94 0.02
CA GLN A 20 -21.75 -11.15 -0.36
C GLN A 20 -21.37 -11.31 -1.84
N LYS A 21 -21.56 -12.51 -2.43
CA LYS A 21 -21.36 -12.73 -3.87
C LYS A 21 -22.44 -12.09 -4.74
N GLN A 22 -23.70 -12.07 -4.30
CA GLN A 22 -24.80 -11.42 -5.04
C GLN A 22 -24.84 -9.88 -4.85
N VAL A 23 -24.24 -9.37 -3.77
CA VAL A 23 -24.20 -7.95 -3.38
C VAL A 23 -22.87 -7.28 -3.79
N ALA A 24 -21.97 -8.00 -4.46
CA ALA A 24 -20.72 -7.44 -5.01
C ALA A 24 -21.04 -6.41 -6.12
N GLY A 25 -21.30 -5.17 -5.70
CA GLY A 25 -21.73 -4.06 -6.56
C GLY A 25 -22.84 -3.17 -5.98
N MET A 26 -23.45 -3.53 -4.84
CA MET A 26 -24.48 -2.73 -4.17
C MET A 26 -23.87 -1.87 -3.05
N GLU A 27 -23.95 -0.54 -3.17
CA GLU A 27 -23.65 0.35 -2.06
C GLU A 27 -24.76 0.23 -0.99
N ASN A 28 -24.41 -0.40 0.13
CA ASN A 28 -25.09 -0.36 1.41
C ASN A 28 -26.60 -0.73 1.40
N PRO A 29 -26.95 -2.04 1.35
CA PRO A 29 -28.33 -2.54 1.23
C PRO A 29 -29.26 -2.20 2.41
N LEU A 30 -28.73 -1.63 3.49
CA LEU A 30 -29.51 -1.21 4.67
C LEU A 30 -30.06 0.22 4.56
N VAL A 31 -29.67 1.00 3.55
CA VAL A 31 -30.10 2.40 3.38
C VAL A 31 -31.34 2.52 2.48
N GLU A 32 -31.64 1.52 1.64
CA GLU A 32 -32.79 1.52 0.70
C GLU A 32 -33.99 0.67 1.16
N ALA A 33 -34.09 0.36 2.46
CA ALA A 33 -35.11 -0.55 2.98
C ALA A 33 -36.43 0.16 3.36
N GLY A 34 -37.31 0.35 2.37
CA GLY A 34 -38.74 0.37 2.65
C GLY A 34 -39.26 -1.06 2.66
N SER A 35 -39.68 -1.60 3.81
CA SER A 35 -40.28 -2.94 3.88
C SER A 35 -41.71 -2.89 3.36
N PHE A 36 -41.97 -3.58 2.26
CA PHE A 36 -43.33 -3.86 1.80
C PHE A 36 -43.67 -5.32 2.11
N THR A 37 -44.78 -5.55 2.81
CA THR A 37 -45.25 -6.89 3.17
C THR A 37 -46.49 -7.22 2.36
N THR A 38 -46.33 -8.06 1.34
CA THR A 38 -47.47 -8.75 0.71
C THR A 38 -47.46 -10.19 1.20
N GLY A 39 -48.15 -10.44 2.31
CA GLY A 39 -48.25 -11.77 2.92
C GLY A 39 -46.93 -12.30 3.49
N HIS A 40 -46.31 -13.28 2.83
CA HIS A 40 -45.16 -14.04 3.35
C HIS A 40 -43.82 -13.72 2.67
N ARG A 41 -43.76 -12.66 1.86
CA ARG A 41 -42.54 -12.29 1.12
C ARG A 41 -42.04 -10.91 1.54
N VAL A 42 -40.71 -10.80 1.65
CA VAL A 42 -39.99 -9.56 1.92
C VAL A 42 -39.32 -9.14 0.63
N ALA A 43 -39.57 -7.91 0.17
CA ALA A 43 -38.92 -7.32 -0.99
C ALA A 43 -38.30 -5.97 -0.63
N PHE A 44 -37.27 -5.56 -1.38
CA PHE A 44 -36.62 -4.26 -1.22
C PHE A 44 -36.60 -3.53 -2.56
N ARG A 45 -36.45 -2.20 -2.51
CA ARG A 45 -36.30 -1.37 -3.71
C ARG A 45 -34.83 -1.15 -3.99
N HIS A 46 -34.43 -1.33 -5.24
CA HIS A 46 -33.11 -0.96 -5.74
C HIS A 46 -33.27 -0.16 -7.03
N GLN A 47 -32.75 1.07 -7.05
CA GLN A 47 -32.93 2.00 -8.18
C GLN A 47 -34.40 2.17 -8.62
N GLY A 48 -35.33 2.19 -7.66
CA GLY A 48 -36.77 2.33 -7.91
C GLY A 48 -37.51 1.05 -8.32
N LYS A 49 -36.82 -0.09 -8.54
CA LYS A 49 -37.42 -1.38 -8.91
C LYS A 49 -37.54 -2.32 -7.70
N LEU A 50 -38.61 -3.10 -7.64
CA LEU A 50 -38.84 -4.07 -6.57
C LEU A 50 -38.07 -5.38 -6.85
N VAL A 51 -37.28 -5.85 -5.88
CA VAL A 51 -36.43 -7.05 -6.02
C VAL A 51 -36.71 -8.05 -4.89
N GLU A 52 -36.86 -9.32 -5.24
CA GLU A 52 -36.97 -10.41 -4.25
C GLU A 52 -35.57 -10.94 -3.87
N PRO A 53 -35.18 -10.93 -2.57
CA PRO A 53 -33.80 -11.20 -2.12
C PRO A 53 -33.28 -12.60 -2.44
N ILE A 54 -34.14 -13.61 -2.44
CA ILE A 54 -33.70 -15.01 -2.51
C ILE A 54 -33.50 -15.46 -3.96
N ALA A 55 -34.29 -14.92 -4.89
CA ALA A 55 -34.28 -15.34 -6.29
C ALA A 55 -33.46 -14.40 -7.20
N GLY A 56 -33.18 -13.17 -6.78
CA GLY A 56 -32.55 -12.16 -7.64
C GLY A 56 -33.41 -11.78 -8.86
N GLN A 57 -34.69 -12.13 -8.85
CA GLN A 57 -35.64 -11.82 -9.91
C GLN A 57 -36.29 -10.46 -9.64
N PHE A 58 -36.36 -9.63 -10.68
CA PHE A 58 -37.18 -8.43 -10.67
C PHE A 58 -38.65 -8.84 -10.63
N MET A 59 -39.38 -8.29 -9.65
CA MET A 59 -40.81 -8.50 -9.54
C MET A 59 -41.53 -7.43 -10.36
N PHE A 60 -42.45 -7.85 -11.23
CA PHE A 60 -43.37 -6.94 -11.89
C PHE A 60 -44.50 -6.59 -10.92
N ASP A 61 -44.68 -5.30 -10.64
CA ASP A 61 -45.80 -4.79 -9.85
C ASP A 61 -47.02 -4.66 -10.78
N PHE A 62 -48.05 -5.48 -10.53
CA PHE A 62 -49.34 -5.40 -11.22
C PHE A 62 -50.43 -4.83 -10.30
N SER A 63 -50.09 -3.91 -9.40
CA SER A 63 -51.09 -3.11 -8.70
C SER A 63 -51.96 -2.33 -9.71
N PRO A 64 -53.30 -2.48 -9.70
CA PRO A 64 -54.18 -1.77 -10.62
C PRO A 64 -54.39 -0.28 -10.23
N LEU A 65 -53.63 0.24 -9.24
CA LEU A 65 -53.90 1.54 -8.62
C LEU A 65 -52.72 2.52 -8.63
N GLU A 66 -51.71 2.35 -9.47
CA GLU A 66 -50.67 3.38 -9.64
C GLU A 66 -50.67 3.95 -11.06
N LYS A 67 -51.13 5.20 -11.17
CA LYS A 67 -50.98 6.02 -12.36
C LYS A 67 -49.50 6.11 -12.71
N VAL A 68 -49.19 5.81 -13.98
CA VAL A 68 -47.88 5.97 -14.63
C VAL A 68 -47.16 7.22 -14.11
N VAL A 69 -46.16 7.00 -13.25
CA VAL A 69 -45.21 8.04 -12.88
C VAL A 69 -44.11 8.03 -13.94
N MET A 70 -44.11 9.13 -14.67
CA MET A 70 -43.14 9.64 -15.64
C MET A 70 -41.88 8.81 -15.89
N SER A 71 -41.59 8.58 -17.17
CA SER A 71 -40.28 8.17 -17.66
C SER A 71 -39.22 9.16 -17.16
N SER A 72 -38.47 8.79 -16.13
CA SER A 72 -37.21 9.46 -15.82
C SER A 72 -36.33 9.32 -17.05
N PRO A 73 -35.80 10.42 -17.63
CA PRO A 73 -34.81 10.30 -18.69
C PRO A 73 -33.66 9.45 -18.15
N ILE A 74 -33.16 8.54 -18.99
CA ILE A 74 -31.92 7.80 -18.74
C ILE A 74 -30.90 8.84 -18.30
N SER A 75 -30.49 8.80 -17.04
CA SER A 75 -29.34 9.56 -16.60
C SER A 75 -28.18 9.06 -17.45
N THR A 76 -27.73 9.91 -18.37
CA THR A 76 -26.37 9.84 -18.91
C THR A 76 -25.43 9.50 -17.75
N PRO A 77 -24.47 8.57 -17.91
CA PRO A 77 -23.54 8.27 -16.84
C PRO A 77 -22.98 9.60 -16.35
N ARG A 78 -23.28 9.92 -15.09
CA ARG A 78 -22.71 11.06 -14.39
C ARG A 78 -21.20 10.89 -14.55
N PRO A 79 -20.44 11.92 -14.99
CA PRO A 79 -19.00 11.78 -15.13
C PRO A 79 -18.48 11.21 -13.81
N GLU A 80 -17.78 10.09 -13.90
CA GLU A 80 -17.23 9.40 -12.75
C GLU A 80 -16.44 10.42 -11.91
N SER A 81 -16.56 10.34 -10.59
CA SER A 81 -15.84 11.24 -9.69
C SER A 81 -14.35 11.26 -10.05
N PRO A 82 -13.66 12.42 -10.00
CA PRO A 82 -12.23 12.53 -10.34
C PRO A 82 -11.32 11.51 -9.65
N SER A 83 -11.74 10.97 -8.51
CA SER A 83 -11.06 9.90 -7.78
C SER A 83 -11.03 8.55 -8.52
N SER A 84 -12.01 8.25 -9.39
CA SER A 84 -12.00 7.07 -10.26
C SER A 84 -10.86 7.20 -11.27
N ASP A 85 -10.79 8.36 -11.93
CA ASP A 85 -9.77 8.68 -12.94
C ASP A 85 -8.35 8.65 -12.35
N VAL A 86 -8.14 9.21 -11.15
CA VAL A 86 -6.82 9.22 -10.48
C VAL A 86 -6.34 7.80 -10.16
N ASN A 87 -7.23 6.96 -9.61
CA ASN A 87 -6.88 5.58 -9.27
C ASN A 87 -6.58 4.73 -10.52
N GLU A 88 -7.35 4.91 -11.60
CA GLU A 88 -7.10 4.22 -12.87
C GLU A 88 -5.78 4.66 -13.50
N LEU A 89 -5.49 5.97 -13.49
CA LEU A 89 -4.22 6.51 -13.97
C LEU A 89 -3.06 5.98 -13.14
N PHE A 90 -3.17 5.93 -11.81
CA PHE A 90 -2.14 5.39 -10.94
C PHE A 90 -1.89 3.90 -11.21
N ALA A 91 -2.95 3.09 -11.34
CA ALA A 91 -2.83 1.67 -11.69
C ALA A 91 -2.17 1.47 -13.07
N ARG A 92 -2.49 2.32 -14.05
CA ARG A 92 -1.83 2.34 -15.36
C ARG A 92 -0.34 2.69 -15.24
N GLY A 93 0.00 3.65 -14.38
CA GLY A 93 1.39 4.00 -14.08
C GLY A 93 2.19 2.78 -13.60
N ILE A 94 1.64 2.03 -12.65
CA ILE A 94 2.24 0.80 -12.13
C ILE A 94 2.42 -0.24 -13.24
N ALA A 95 1.40 -0.48 -14.06
CA ALA A 95 1.50 -1.44 -15.17
C ALA A 95 2.60 -1.07 -16.18
N LEU A 96 2.86 0.22 -16.39
CA LEU A 96 3.93 0.71 -17.27
C LEU A 96 5.33 0.57 -16.65
N GLU A 97 5.46 0.25 -15.36
CA GLU A 97 6.76 -0.03 -14.74
C GLU A 97 7.25 -1.46 -15.00
N GLU A 98 6.37 -2.37 -15.40
CA GLU A 98 6.73 -3.77 -15.66
C GLU A 98 7.71 -3.92 -16.83
N ASP A 99 7.65 -3.02 -17.81
CA ASP A 99 8.57 -2.98 -18.95
C ASP A 99 9.53 -1.77 -18.83
N PRO A 100 10.86 -1.99 -18.79
CA PRO A 100 11.85 -0.92 -18.81
C PRO A 100 11.68 0.08 -19.98
N ASN A 101 11.16 -0.37 -21.13
CA ASN A 101 10.96 0.49 -22.30
C ASN A 101 9.81 1.49 -22.11
N THR A 102 8.89 1.25 -21.18
CA THR A 102 7.74 2.11 -20.91
C THR A 102 7.98 3.10 -19.78
N GLN A 103 9.19 3.17 -19.24
CA GLN A 103 9.54 4.07 -18.12
C GLN A 103 9.17 5.54 -18.37
N ALA A 104 9.40 6.07 -19.58
CA ALA A 104 9.02 7.45 -19.93
C ALA A 104 7.50 7.67 -19.91
N HIS A 105 6.72 6.66 -20.29
CA HIS A 105 5.26 6.71 -20.23
C HIS A 105 4.76 6.63 -18.78
N ALA A 106 5.37 5.80 -17.94
CA ALA A 106 5.06 5.72 -16.51
C ALA A 106 5.25 7.10 -15.82
N ILE A 107 6.39 7.76 -16.09
CA ILE A 107 6.67 9.12 -15.61
C ILE A 107 5.55 10.09 -16.00
N ALA A 108 5.16 10.13 -17.28
CA ALA A 108 4.11 11.02 -17.76
C ALA A 108 2.74 10.74 -17.11
N VAL A 109 2.43 9.46 -16.87
CA VAL A 109 1.19 9.06 -16.20
C VAL A 109 1.19 9.48 -14.73
N TYR A 110 2.28 9.28 -13.99
CA TYR A 110 2.36 9.75 -12.60
C TYR A 110 2.37 11.27 -12.47
N GLN A 111 2.98 11.99 -13.41
CA GLN A 111 2.87 13.44 -13.45
C GLN A 111 1.41 13.88 -13.60
N LYS A 112 0.64 13.21 -14.47
CA LYS A 112 -0.80 13.47 -14.62
C LYS A 112 -1.60 13.11 -13.36
N VAL A 113 -1.24 12.04 -12.66
CA VAL A 113 -1.82 11.72 -11.34
C VAL A 113 -1.61 12.88 -10.38
N LEU A 114 -0.40 13.42 -10.31
CA LEU A 114 -0.04 14.52 -9.40
C LEU A 114 -0.60 15.89 -9.83
N GLU A 115 -0.93 16.08 -11.11
CA GLU A 115 -1.68 17.24 -11.58
C GLU A 115 -3.13 17.23 -11.08
N LEU A 116 -3.74 16.04 -10.98
CA LEU A 116 -5.12 15.85 -10.52
C LEU A 116 -5.22 15.75 -9.00
N ASP A 117 -4.24 15.08 -8.38
CA ASP A 117 -4.12 14.91 -6.93
C ASP A 117 -2.67 15.17 -6.48
N PRO A 118 -2.32 16.44 -6.19
CA PRO A 118 -0.99 16.80 -5.70
C PRO A 118 -0.62 16.16 -4.35
N ALA A 119 -1.61 15.65 -3.61
CA ALA A 119 -1.40 14.98 -2.32
C ALA A 119 -1.32 13.46 -2.46
N HIS A 120 -1.04 12.93 -3.67
CA HIS A 120 -0.92 11.49 -3.88
C HIS A 120 0.48 10.97 -3.53
N ALA A 121 0.71 10.64 -2.26
CA ALA A 121 2.02 10.20 -1.75
C ALA A 121 2.63 9.02 -2.53
N ALA A 122 1.82 8.05 -2.95
CA ALA A 122 2.30 6.88 -3.67
C ALA A 122 2.81 7.22 -5.09
N ALA A 123 2.19 8.16 -5.81
CA ALA A 123 2.73 8.63 -7.09
C ALA A 123 4.03 9.40 -6.90
N HIS A 124 4.15 10.19 -5.83
CA HIS A 124 5.43 10.81 -5.50
C HIS A 124 6.52 9.77 -5.25
N ILE A 125 6.24 8.69 -4.52
CA ILE A 125 7.21 7.60 -4.32
C ILE A 125 7.61 6.98 -5.65
N ASN A 126 6.65 6.47 -6.43
CA ASN A 126 6.94 5.77 -7.67
C ASN A 126 7.68 6.66 -8.68
N LEU A 127 7.27 7.92 -8.81
CA LEU A 127 7.95 8.90 -9.64
C LEU A 127 9.39 9.19 -9.15
N GLY A 128 9.57 9.30 -7.83
CA GLY A 128 10.89 9.40 -7.21
C GLY A 128 11.79 8.20 -7.52
N THR A 129 11.25 6.98 -7.47
CA THR A 129 11.97 5.74 -7.81
C THR A 129 12.38 5.71 -9.28
N LEU A 130 11.50 6.13 -10.19
CA LEU A 130 11.83 6.22 -11.62
C LEU A 130 12.97 7.21 -11.88
N TYR A 131 12.96 8.37 -11.21
CA TYR A 131 14.07 9.34 -11.30
C TYR A 131 15.35 8.83 -10.65
N TYR A 132 15.26 8.13 -9.52
CA TYR A 132 16.40 7.49 -8.87
C TYR A 132 17.08 6.49 -9.81
N ASN A 133 16.30 5.62 -10.45
CA ASN A 133 16.80 4.63 -11.40
C ASN A 133 17.49 5.27 -12.62
N ARG A 134 17.10 6.49 -12.98
CA ARG A 134 17.74 7.31 -14.03
C ARG A 134 18.94 8.14 -13.51
N GLN A 135 19.30 7.99 -12.24
CA GLN A 135 20.32 8.78 -11.55
C GLN A 135 20.02 10.30 -11.52
N GLU A 136 18.76 10.67 -11.69
CA GLU A 136 18.26 12.04 -11.61
C GLU A 136 17.95 12.39 -10.15
N TYR A 137 18.98 12.27 -9.29
CA TYR A 137 18.85 12.35 -7.83
C TYR A 137 18.14 13.62 -7.30
N PRO A 138 18.35 14.83 -7.86
CA PRO A 138 17.61 16.01 -7.40
C PRO A 138 16.09 15.90 -7.59
N LEU A 139 15.64 15.26 -8.67
CA LEU A 139 14.20 15.04 -8.91
C LEU A 139 13.66 13.94 -7.99
N ALA A 140 14.44 12.87 -7.77
CA ALA A 140 14.08 11.83 -6.81
C ALA A 140 13.91 12.39 -5.39
N GLU A 141 14.90 13.17 -4.89
CA GLU A 141 14.82 13.81 -3.58
C GLU A 141 13.60 14.72 -3.45
N LYS A 142 13.32 15.54 -4.49
CA LYS A 142 12.13 16.41 -4.50
C LYS A 142 10.86 15.60 -4.27
N HIS A 143 10.69 14.50 -5.00
CA HIS A 143 9.47 13.70 -4.91
C HIS A 143 9.36 12.91 -3.60
N TYR A 144 10.45 12.33 -3.10
CA TYR A 144 10.42 11.66 -1.79
C TYR A 144 10.12 12.63 -0.64
N ARG A 145 10.63 13.87 -0.69
CA ARG A 145 10.28 14.91 0.28
C ARG A 145 8.81 15.29 0.22
N GLN A 146 8.24 15.42 -0.98
CA GLN A 146 6.81 15.67 -1.14
C GLN A 146 5.97 14.51 -0.60
N ALA A 147 6.36 13.24 -0.83
CA ALA A 147 5.68 12.09 -0.23
C ALA A 147 5.69 12.15 1.32
N ILE A 148 6.81 12.59 1.93
CA ILE A 148 6.92 12.78 3.39
C ILE A 148 6.06 13.95 3.88
N GLU A 149 5.99 15.05 3.14
CA GLU A 149 5.14 16.20 3.48
C GLU A 149 3.65 15.81 3.49
N VAL A 150 3.25 14.97 2.53
CA VAL A 150 1.88 14.42 2.43
C VAL A 150 1.61 13.39 3.53
N ASP A 151 2.50 12.42 3.74
CA ASP A 151 2.38 11.40 4.78
C ASP A 151 3.69 11.21 5.55
N GLN A 152 3.75 11.84 6.72
CA GLN A 152 4.89 11.77 7.64
C GLN A 152 5.10 10.39 8.27
N ARG A 153 4.19 9.44 8.06
CA ARG A 153 4.30 8.06 8.57
C ARG A 153 4.72 7.08 7.46
N TYR A 154 4.98 7.57 6.25
CA TYR A 154 5.35 6.73 5.13
C TYR A 154 6.82 6.29 5.19
N ALA A 155 7.09 5.19 5.90
CA ALA A 155 8.45 4.69 6.15
C ALA A 155 9.29 4.50 4.87
N LEU A 156 8.66 4.05 3.77
CA LEU A 156 9.32 3.86 2.48
C LEU A 156 9.89 5.18 1.93
N ALA A 157 9.16 6.29 2.08
CA ALA A 157 9.62 7.60 1.61
C ALA A 157 10.89 8.08 2.32
N TYR A 158 10.99 7.83 3.63
CA TYR A 158 12.21 8.09 4.38
C TYR A 158 13.36 7.16 3.97
N PHE A 159 13.08 5.87 3.74
CA PHE A 159 14.09 4.93 3.27
C PHE A 159 14.64 5.36 1.90
N ASP A 160 13.79 5.65 0.94
CA ASP A 160 14.21 6.02 -0.41
C ASP A 160 14.87 7.40 -0.49
N LEU A 161 14.43 8.36 0.34
CA LEU A 161 15.16 9.61 0.52
C LEU A 161 16.56 9.34 1.10
N GLY A 162 16.68 8.43 2.07
CA GLY A 162 17.97 7.98 2.59
C GLY A 162 18.89 7.43 1.49
N ASN A 163 18.36 6.65 0.56
CA ASN A 163 19.11 6.12 -0.58
C ASN A 163 19.67 7.25 -1.45
N VAL A 164 18.84 8.24 -1.81
CA VAL A 164 19.28 9.42 -2.57
C VAL A 164 20.37 10.21 -1.83
N LEU A 165 20.20 10.42 -0.53
CA LEU A 165 21.16 11.15 0.28
C LEU A 165 22.50 10.42 0.38
N ASP A 166 22.48 9.09 0.45
CA ASP A 166 23.69 8.28 0.48
C ASP A 166 24.43 8.29 -0.86
N GLU A 167 23.71 8.15 -1.99
CA GLU A 167 24.27 8.24 -3.36
C GLU A 167 24.86 9.63 -3.65
N THR A 168 24.28 10.69 -3.09
CA THR A 168 24.78 12.07 -3.23
C THR A 168 25.85 12.43 -2.19
N GLY A 169 26.31 11.48 -1.37
CA GLY A 169 27.40 11.67 -0.41
C GLY A 169 27.00 12.38 0.89
N ARG A 170 25.72 12.68 1.08
CA ARG A 170 25.14 13.28 2.31
C ARG A 170 24.88 12.21 3.38
N VAL A 171 25.89 11.38 3.64
CA VAL A 171 25.79 10.18 4.50
C VAL A 171 25.24 10.49 5.91
N PRO A 172 25.61 11.58 6.61
CA PRO A 172 25.03 11.89 7.91
C PRO A 172 23.51 12.10 7.86
N GLU A 173 22.99 12.73 6.80
CA GLU A 173 21.55 12.96 6.62
C GLU A 173 20.84 11.67 6.21
N ALA A 174 21.48 10.83 5.38
CA ALA A 174 20.98 9.50 5.05
C ALA A 174 20.76 8.65 6.32
N ILE A 175 21.75 8.63 7.22
CA ILE A 175 21.66 7.95 8.53
C ILE A 175 20.46 8.43 9.34
N GLN A 176 20.21 9.74 9.42
CA GLN A 176 19.05 10.28 10.14
C GLN A 176 17.73 9.83 9.50
N THR A 177 17.68 9.85 8.17
CA THR A 177 16.47 9.51 7.41
C THR A 177 16.15 8.01 7.50
N TYR A 178 17.15 7.14 7.37
CA TYR A 178 17.00 5.69 7.61
C TYR A 178 16.58 5.37 9.05
N ASN A 179 17.13 6.07 10.05
CA ASN A 179 16.70 5.90 11.44
C ASN A 179 15.22 6.27 11.61
N THR A 180 14.74 7.30 10.91
CA THR A 180 13.31 7.67 10.91
C THR A 180 12.46 6.59 10.28
N ALA A 181 12.89 6.02 9.13
CA ALA A 181 12.22 4.88 8.52
C ALA A 181 12.10 3.68 9.49
N LEU A 182 13.17 3.38 10.25
CA LEU A 182 13.19 2.31 11.24
C LEU A 182 12.38 2.63 12.52
N GLN A 183 12.21 3.90 12.87
CA GLN A 183 11.29 4.29 13.95
C GLN A 183 9.84 4.00 13.56
N LEU A 184 9.49 4.23 12.30
CA LEU A 184 8.16 3.98 11.74
C LEU A 184 7.93 2.49 11.46
N ALA A 185 8.94 1.79 10.95
CA ALA A 185 8.90 0.38 10.60
C ALA A 185 10.15 -0.36 11.12
N PRO A 186 10.16 -0.79 12.41
CA PRO A 186 11.33 -1.44 13.03
C PRO A 186 11.74 -2.78 12.41
N THR A 187 10.86 -3.41 11.62
CA THR A 187 11.12 -4.67 10.92
C THR A 187 11.58 -4.47 9.48
N TYR A 188 11.87 -3.24 9.06
CA TYR A 188 12.32 -2.95 7.70
C TYR A 188 13.79 -3.37 7.53
N ALA A 189 13.99 -4.59 7.03
CA ALA A 189 15.31 -5.20 6.90
C ALA A 189 16.26 -4.36 6.02
N ASP A 190 15.82 -3.90 4.86
CA ASP A 190 16.65 -3.14 3.92
C ASP A 190 17.15 -1.82 4.52
N ALA A 191 16.33 -1.16 5.36
CA ALA A 191 16.76 0.03 6.09
C ALA A 191 17.88 -0.29 7.10
N HIS A 192 17.87 -1.46 7.75
CA HIS A 192 19.00 -1.91 8.56
C HIS A 192 20.24 -2.22 7.72
N TYR A 193 20.08 -2.82 6.54
CA TYR A 193 21.17 -3.08 5.61
C TYR A 193 21.88 -1.77 5.20
N ASN A 194 21.12 -0.79 4.70
CA ASN A 194 21.67 0.48 4.23
C ASN A 194 22.25 1.33 5.38
N LEU A 195 21.62 1.31 6.55
CA LEU A 195 22.14 2.00 7.73
C LEU A 195 23.47 1.39 8.21
N ALA A 196 23.65 0.07 8.09
CA ALA A 196 24.92 -0.58 8.41
C ALA A 196 26.03 -0.15 7.45
N LEU A 197 25.77 -0.13 6.14
CA LEU A 197 26.69 0.38 5.13
C LEU A 197 27.06 1.85 5.37
N ALA A 198 26.07 2.69 5.67
CA ALA A 198 26.31 4.10 5.95
C ALA A 198 27.21 4.30 7.19
N TYR A 199 27.04 3.50 8.24
CA TYR A 199 27.93 3.51 9.41
C TYR A 199 29.35 3.02 9.10
N GLU A 200 29.52 2.07 8.18
CA GLU A 200 30.85 1.68 7.72
C GLU A 200 31.55 2.80 6.95
N LYS A 201 30.83 3.52 6.08
CA LYS A 201 31.35 4.68 5.34
C LYS A 201 31.92 5.75 6.29
N ILE A 202 31.26 6.00 7.42
CA ILE A 202 31.72 6.96 8.44
C ILE A 202 32.64 6.32 9.52
N LYS A 203 33.11 5.09 9.30
CA LYS A 203 34.05 4.36 10.16
C LYS A 203 33.55 4.15 11.60
N GLU A 204 32.27 3.84 11.73
CA GLU A 204 31.58 3.56 13.00
C GLU A 204 31.18 2.07 13.09
N PRO A 205 32.15 1.12 13.15
CA PRO A 205 31.90 -0.31 12.96
C PRO A 205 31.01 -0.92 14.05
N ARG A 206 31.00 -0.36 15.27
CA ARG A 206 30.12 -0.83 16.35
C ARG A 206 28.65 -0.54 16.06
N LYS A 207 28.35 0.62 15.46
CA LYS A 207 26.99 0.97 15.05
C LYS A 207 26.58 0.12 13.85
N ALA A 208 27.47 -0.04 12.87
CA ALA A 208 27.25 -0.94 11.73
C ALA A 208 26.93 -2.37 12.17
N LEU A 209 27.72 -2.94 13.09
CA LEU A 209 27.53 -4.30 13.62
C LEU A 209 26.14 -4.53 14.22
N ARG A 210 25.58 -3.52 14.92
CA ARG A 210 24.22 -3.60 15.48
C ARG A 210 23.19 -3.78 14.38
N HIS A 211 23.31 -3.01 13.30
CA HIS A 211 22.38 -3.05 12.18
C HIS A 211 22.57 -4.28 11.30
N TRP A 212 23.81 -4.75 11.11
CA TRP A 212 24.04 -6.03 10.44
C TRP A 212 23.38 -7.20 11.15
N ARG A 213 23.50 -7.26 12.48
CA ARG A 213 22.83 -8.29 13.28
C ARG A 213 21.31 -8.18 13.19
N ALA A 214 20.78 -6.96 13.17
CA ALA A 214 19.34 -6.73 13.00
C ALA A 214 18.86 -7.21 11.62
N TYR A 215 19.58 -6.86 10.55
CA TYR A 215 19.28 -7.31 9.19
C TYR A 215 19.27 -8.85 9.09
N VAL A 216 20.34 -9.54 9.52
CA VAL A 216 20.42 -11.02 9.46
C VAL A 216 19.33 -11.70 10.30
N LYS A 217 18.85 -11.06 11.36
CA LYS A 217 17.74 -11.58 12.18
C LYS A 217 16.39 -11.48 11.45
N LEU A 218 16.18 -10.41 10.68
CA LEU A 218 14.95 -10.17 9.94
C LEU A 218 14.93 -10.91 8.60
N ASP A 219 16.08 -10.96 7.92
CA ASP A 219 16.28 -11.60 6.64
C ASP A 219 17.39 -12.66 6.73
N THR A 220 16.95 -13.90 6.95
CA THR A 220 17.85 -15.04 7.13
C THR A 220 18.30 -15.68 5.82
N THR A 221 17.60 -15.45 4.72
CA THR A 221 17.81 -16.20 3.46
C THR A 221 17.94 -15.31 2.22
N GLY A 222 17.74 -14.01 2.36
CA GLY A 222 17.79 -13.07 1.27
C GLY A 222 19.17 -12.95 0.63
N PRO A 223 19.24 -12.34 -0.56
CA PRO A 223 20.44 -12.30 -1.38
C PRO A 223 21.62 -11.63 -0.65
N TRP A 224 21.35 -10.70 0.25
CA TRP A 224 22.38 -9.97 0.99
C TRP A 224 22.71 -10.57 2.36
N ALA A 225 22.04 -11.64 2.79
CA ALA A 225 22.27 -12.26 4.10
C ALA A 225 23.72 -12.79 4.24
N VAL A 226 24.29 -13.34 3.16
CA VAL A 226 25.70 -13.79 3.15
C VAL A 226 26.65 -12.61 3.31
N HIS A 227 26.42 -11.52 2.58
CA HIS A 227 27.21 -10.29 2.71
C HIS A 227 27.19 -9.81 4.16
N ALA A 228 26.01 -9.65 4.76
CA ALA A 228 25.87 -9.14 6.11
C ALA A 228 26.57 -10.03 7.15
N ARG A 229 26.49 -11.36 7.02
CA ARG A 229 27.23 -12.28 7.91
C ARG A 229 28.74 -12.12 7.78
N ASN A 230 29.25 -11.96 6.56
CA ASN A 230 30.67 -11.73 6.33
C ASN A 230 31.13 -10.41 6.97
N GLN A 231 30.33 -9.34 6.86
CA GLN A 231 30.65 -8.07 7.53
C GLN A 231 30.65 -8.19 9.06
N ILE A 232 29.68 -8.91 9.63
CA ILE A 232 29.67 -9.22 11.07
C ILE A 232 30.97 -9.91 11.49
N GLN A 233 31.40 -10.94 10.75
CA GLN A 233 32.64 -11.66 11.05
C GLN A 233 33.86 -10.75 10.95
N HIS A 234 33.96 -9.96 9.87
CA HIS A 234 35.06 -9.04 9.65
C HIS A 234 35.19 -7.99 10.77
N ILE A 235 34.09 -7.35 11.16
CA ILE A 235 34.08 -6.36 12.25
C ILE A 235 34.52 -6.99 13.58
N LEU A 236 34.03 -8.19 13.90
CA LEU A 236 34.37 -8.88 15.15
C LEU A 236 35.84 -9.32 15.18
N GLN A 237 36.39 -9.80 14.07
CA GLN A 237 37.81 -10.16 13.97
C GLN A 237 38.70 -8.93 14.16
N ALA A 238 38.37 -7.81 13.52
CA ALA A 238 39.11 -6.56 13.67
C ALA A 238 39.11 -6.03 15.11
N ASP A 239 37.98 -6.15 15.83
CA ASP A 239 37.90 -5.75 17.24
C ASP A 239 38.68 -6.72 18.15
N GLY A 240 38.65 -8.03 17.87
CA GLY A 240 39.45 -9.03 18.59
C GLY A 240 40.96 -8.78 18.48
N LEU A 241 41.44 -8.47 17.27
CA LEU A 241 42.86 -8.14 17.03
C LEU A 241 43.31 -6.89 17.81
N LYS A 242 42.45 -5.86 17.93
CA LYS A 242 42.75 -4.65 18.72
C LYS A 242 42.93 -4.96 20.21
N MET A 243 42.10 -5.84 20.77
CA MET A 243 42.19 -6.20 22.19
C MET A 243 43.49 -6.95 22.50
N VAL A 244 43.88 -7.92 21.68
CA VAL A 244 45.13 -8.68 21.83
C VAL A 244 46.34 -7.75 21.77
N TYR A 245 46.35 -6.79 20.83
CA TYR A 245 47.45 -5.83 20.70
C TYR A 245 47.58 -4.90 21.91
N SER A 246 46.46 -4.49 22.52
CA SER A 246 46.47 -3.64 23.72
C SER A 246 46.94 -4.40 24.98
N ALA A 247 46.70 -5.71 25.06
CA ALA A 247 47.10 -6.53 26.21
C ALA A 247 48.59 -6.87 26.24
N GLY A 248 49.28 -6.85 25.09
CA GLY A 248 50.71 -7.16 24.98
C GLY A 248 51.66 -5.97 25.13
N ARG A 249 51.16 -4.77 25.47
CA ARG A 249 51.96 -3.52 25.63
C ARG A 249 52.07 -3.02 27.08
N ASN A 250 51.61 -3.78 28.07
CA ASN A 250 51.74 -3.45 29.48
C ASN A 250 52.83 -4.26 30.16
#